data_AF-A0A448L5R4-F1
#
_entry.id   AF-A0A448L5R4-F1
#
_cell.length_a   1.000
_cell.length_b   1.000
_cell.length_c   1.000
_cell.angle_alpha   90.00
_cell.angle_beta   90.00
_cell.angle_gamma   90.00
#
_symmetry.space_group_name_H-M   'P 1'
#
loop_
_entity.id
_entity.type
_entity.pdbx_description
1 polymer ?
#
loop_
_entity_poly.entity_id
_entity_poly.type
_entity_poly.pdbx_seq_one_letter_code
_entity_poly.pdbx_strand_id
1 'polypeptide(L)' 'MAVGIFVEPDFYTIGTGNFLFCFFSNIAYHLENGQWGNRFPYLMKHLYDGLLEKTICKECNR' A
#
# COMPACT_ATOMS: atom_id res chain seq x y z
N MET A 1 5.03 18.38 -8.06
CA MET A 1 5.75 17.43 -8.93
C MET A 1 5.04 16.08 -8.88
N ALA A 2 4.86 15.44 -10.04
CA ALA A 2 4.24 14.13 -10.12
C ALA A 2 5.28 13.02 -9.94
N VAL A 3 4.86 11.89 -9.36
CA VAL A 3 5.64 10.67 -9.20
C VAL A 3 4.95 9.52 -9.93
N GLY A 4 5.75 8.55 -10.35
CA GLY A 4 5.29 7.35 -11.03
C GLY A 4 6.25 6.19 -10.83
N ILE A 5 5.81 5.00 -11.24
CA ILE A 5 6.59 3.78 -11.22
C ILE A 5 7.01 3.48 -12.65
N PHE A 6 8.31 3.23 -12.83
CA PHE A 6 8.85 2.78 -14.10
C PHE A 6 8.89 1.24 -14.12
N VAL A 7 8.15 0.63 -15.04
CA VAL A 7 8.14 -0.81 -15.28
C VAL A 7 8.38 -1.00 -16.77
N GLU A 8 9.62 -1.30 -17.16
CA GLU A 8 10.04 -1.29 -18.56
C GLU A 8 9.08 -2.05 -19.49
N PRO A 9 8.67 -1.45 -20.63
CA PRO A 9 9.05 -0.13 -21.16
C PRO A 9 8.17 1.05 -20.68
N ASP A 10 7.19 0.81 -19.82
CA ASP A 10 6.11 1.74 -19.50
C ASP A 10 6.37 2.56 -18.23
N PHE A 11 5.91 3.81 -18.23
CA PHE A 11 5.91 4.68 -17.05
C PHE A 11 4.49 4.94 -16.56
N TYR A 12 4.19 4.44 -15.36
CA TYR A 12 2.87 4.57 -14.74
C TYR A 12 2.86 5.76 -13.79
N THR A 13 2.21 6.85 -14.22
CA THR A 13 2.07 8.05 -13.39
C THR A 13 1.03 7.79 -12.30
N ILE A 14 1.39 7.98 -11.04
CA ILE A 14 0.49 7.77 -9.91
C ILE A 14 -0.20 9.08 -9.52
N GLY A 15 0.53 10.19 -9.56
CA GLY A 15 0.00 11.50 -9.16
C GLY A 15 1.01 12.26 -8.31
N THR A 16 0.57 12.89 -7.23
CA THR A 16 1.46 13.70 -6.38
C THR A 16 2.31 12.85 -5.44
N GLY A 17 3.53 13.31 -5.12
CA GLY A 17 4.40 12.65 -4.15
C GLY A 17 3.73 12.48 -2.77
N ASN A 18 2.96 13.49 -2.37
CA ASN A 18 2.23 13.47 -1.10
C ASN A 18 1.13 12.40 -1.07
N PHE A 19 0.42 12.18 -2.18
CA PHE A 19 -0.55 11.11 -2.28
C PHE A 19 0.09 9.74 -2.06
N LEU A 20 1.20 9.46 -2.76
CA LEU A 20 1.91 8.20 -2.64
C LEU A 20 2.40 7.96 -1.20
N PHE A 21 2.95 9.01 -0.60
CA PHE A 21 3.41 8.99 0.79
C PHE A 21 2.27 8.71 1.78
N CYS A 22 1.17 9.46 1.69
CA CYS A 22 0.01 9.27 2.56
C CYS A 22 -0.63 7.88 2.38
N PHE A 23 -0.68 7.37 1.15
CA PHE A 23 -1.23 6.05 0.85
C PHE A 23 -0.45 4.95 1.57
N PHE A 24 0.87 4.89 1.39
CA PHE A 24 1.69 3.88 2.06
C PHE A 24 1.80 4.09 3.58
N SER A 25 1.78 5.35 4.05
CA SER A 25 1.77 5.63 5.49
C SER A 25 0.50 5.11 6.18
N ASN A 26 -0.66 5.25 5.53
CA ASN A 26 -1.92 4.69 6.05
C ASN A 26 -1.85 3.17 6.14
N ILE A 27 -1.31 2.51 5.10
CA ILE A 27 -1.12 1.06 5.09
C ILE A 27 -0.18 0.64 6.23
N ALA A 28 0.99 1.28 6.35
CA ALA A 28 1.95 0.93 7.40
C ALA A 28 1.37 1.12 8.81
N TYR A 29 0.66 2.23 9.05
CA TYR A 29 0.12 2.55 10.37
C TYR A 29 -1.07 1.66 10.75
N HIS A 30 -2.05 1.50 9.86
CA HIS A 30 -3.30 0.80 10.16
C HIS A 30 -3.25 -0.71 9.87
N LEU A 31 -2.48 -1.14 8.87
CA LEU A 31 -2.48 -2.51 8.36
C LEU A 31 -1.23 -3.29 8.78
N GLU A 32 -0.13 -2.59 9.10
CA GLU A 32 1.12 -3.19 9.57
C GLU A 32 1.51 -2.77 11.01
N ASN A 33 0.58 -2.23 11.80
CA ASN A 33 0.81 -1.82 13.19
C ASN A 33 2.01 -0.87 13.38
N GLY A 34 2.25 0.00 12.39
CA GLY A 34 3.38 0.94 12.38
C GLY A 34 4.72 0.32 11.98
N GLN A 35 4.78 -0.98 11.65
CA GLN A 35 5.98 -1.64 11.14
C GLN A 35 5.93 -1.76 9.62
N TRP A 36 6.56 -0.81 8.91
CA TRP A 36 6.63 -0.85 7.45
C TRP A 36 7.31 -2.14 6.97
N GLY A 37 6.64 -2.87 6.06
CA GLY A 37 7.27 -3.97 5.32
C GLY A 37 7.23 -5.34 6.00
N ASN A 38 6.59 -5.45 7.17
CA ASN A 38 6.45 -6.73 7.86
C ASN A 38 5.44 -7.66 7.15
N ARG A 39 4.38 -7.10 6.57
CA ARG A 39 3.32 -7.82 5.83
C ARG A 39 3.00 -7.23 4.45
N PHE A 40 3.67 -6.13 4.08
CA PHE A 40 3.41 -5.34 2.88
C PHE A 40 3.27 -6.15 1.57
N PRO A 41 4.15 -7.13 1.23
CA PRO A 41 4.01 -7.87 -0.02
C PRO A 41 2.77 -8.78 -0.04
N TYR A 42 2.42 -9.36 1.11
CA TYR A 42 1.23 -10.21 1.25
C TYR A 42 -0.04 -9.37 1.18
N LEU A 43 -0.07 -8.23 1.87
CA LEU A 43 -1.20 -7.33 1.91
C LEU A 43 -1.48 -6.69 0.54
N MET A 44 -0.44 -6.20 -0.15
CA MET A 44 -0.58 -5.60 -1.47
C MET A 44 -1.13 -6.59 -2.50
N LYS A 45 -0.76 -7.87 -2.43
CA LYS A 45 -1.30 -8.89 -3.33
C LYS A 45 -2.83 -8.96 -3.26
N HIS A 46 -3.38 -9.08 -2.05
CA HIS A 46 -4.84 -9.12 -1.83
C HIS A 46 -5.51 -7.78 -2.16
N LEU A 47 -4.84 -6.66 -1.88
CA LEU A 47 -5.35 -5.33 -2.23
C LEU A 47 -5.45 -5.15 -3.75
N TYR A 48 -4.46 -5.63 -4.52
CA TYR A 48 -4.46 -5.58 -5.98
C TYR A 48 -5.46 -6.55 -6.60
N ASP A 49 -5.76 -7.67 -5.93
CA ASP A 49 -6.84 -8.59 -6.30
C ASP A 49 -8.25 -8.00 -6.03
N GLY A 50 -8.32 -6.79 -5.47
CA GLY A 50 -9.56 -6.02 -5.26
C GLY A 50 -10.33 -6.39 -4.00
N LEU A 51 -9.85 -7.36 -3.21
CA LEU A 51 -10.50 -7.86 -2.02
C LEU A 51 -9.50 -7.95 -0.86
N LEU A 52 -9.60 -7.00 0.07
CA LEU A 52 -8.88 -7.09 1.34
C LEU A 52 -9.77 -7.76 2.38
N GLU A 53 -9.50 -9.02 2.68
CA GLU A 53 -10.27 -9.77 3.66
C GLU A 53 -9.99 -9.25 5.09
N LYS A 54 -11.05 -9.00 5.89
CA LYS A 54 -10.90 -8.53 7.28
C LYS A 54 -10.06 -9.47 8.15
N THR A 55 -10.01 -10.75 7.78
CA THR A 55 -9.21 -11.79 8.46
C THR A 55 -7.70 -11.60 8.27
N ILE A 56 -7.27 -10.87 7.24
CA ILE A 56 -5.89 -10.46 7.04
C ILE A 56 -5.57 -9.25 7.92
N CYS A 57 -6.56 -8.37 8.11
CA CYS A 57 -6.55 -7.26 9.07
C CYS A 57 -6.88 -7.71 10.51
N LYS A 58 -6.39 -8.86 10.97
CA LYS A 58 -6.66 -9.38 12.33
C LYS A 58 -6.20 -8.46 13.46
N GLU A 59 -5.40 -7.45 13.16
CA GLU A 59 -4.89 -6.47 14.12
C GLU A 59 -5.60 -5.10 14.04
N CYS A 60 -6.48 -4.88 13.06
CA CYS A 60 -7.19 -3.61 12.87
C CYS A 60 -8.47 -3.50 13.74
N ASN A 61 -8.46 -4.16 14.91
CA ASN A 61 -9.53 -4.15 15.92
C ASN A 61 -8.99 -3.50 17.21
N ARG A 62 -8.63 -2.22 17.11
CA ARG A 62 -8.39 -1.35 18.26
C ARG A 62 -9.08 -0.02 18.05
#